data_AF-A0A9W9Z655-F1
#
_entry.id   AF-A0A9W9Z655-F1
#
_cell.length_a   1.000
_cell.length_b   1.000
_cell.length_c   1.000
_cell.angle_alpha   90.00
_cell.angle_beta   90.00
_cell.angle_gamma   90.00
#
_symmetry.space_group_name_H-M   'P 1'
#
loop_
_entity.id
_entity.type
_entity.pdbx_description
1 polymer ?
#
loop_
_entity_poly.entity_id
_entity_poly.type
_entity_poly.pdbx_seq_one_letter_code
_entity_poly.pdbx_strand_id
1 'polypeptide(L)'
;MSTRVLTTSWRFKVGLRRASGRKTIHIYPRKINTATTAGIFEPIPREELVTKSKSRLRDRPFLPGSTGGGFPEFLAEPRDSFPLGVRVHNRNQSSLAELTEKCMEYVKENFTRSPAILFRDLPAKTAEDFSIIAQATKEPALPYEGGTAHRSKVDKSAGTYTASNEPDCYSVELHNEMAYNDVFPSKVFFFCIKEPGDDCGGETPLLKNKELLSNMDPEVVRKFEEKQVRYVRYLPDKSHGKYLNWQQVFRTDNRKDAETRAKQQGYSLSWDASGDLHLWQNKPVFLRHP
;
A
#
# COMPACT_ATOMS: atom_id res chain seq x y z
N MET A 1 -14.97 7.31 -6.75
CA MET A 1 -13.95 8.12 -6.03
C MET A 1 -12.65 8.23 -6.85
N SER A 2 -11.81 9.28 -6.77
CA SER A 2 -10.54 9.36 -7.56
C SER A 2 -9.32 9.60 -6.66
N THR A 3 -8.80 8.50 -6.12
CA THR A 3 -7.51 8.44 -5.44
C THR A 3 -6.49 7.86 -6.41
N ARG A 4 -5.30 8.45 -6.50
CA ARG A 4 -4.16 7.88 -7.23
C ARG A 4 -3.18 7.20 -6.30
N VAL A 5 -2.48 6.21 -6.84
CA VAL A 5 -1.43 5.45 -6.17
C VAL A 5 -0.15 5.45 -6.99
N LEU A 6 0.97 5.62 -6.28
CA LEU A 6 2.31 5.27 -6.73
C LEU A 6 2.92 4.27 -5.76
N THR A 7 3.60 3.26 -6.30
CA THR A 7 4.34 2.25 -5.55
C THR A 7 5.83 2.34 -5.93
N THR A 8 6.76 2.37 -4.98
CA THR A 8 8.22 2.39 -5.26
C THR A 8 8.88 1.06 -4.89
N SER A 9 9.91 0.64 -5.61
CA SER A 9 10.61 -0.64 -5.35
C SER A 9 11.92 -0.45 -4.57
N TRP A 10 12.20 -1.39 -3.66
CA TRP A 10 13.54 -1.61 -3.11
C TRP A 10 13.92 -3.07 -3.31
N ARG A 11 15.13 -3.35 -3.82
CA ARG A 11 15.61 -4.72 -4.03
C ARG A 11 16.29 -5.23 -2.76
N PHE A 12 15.73 -6.24 -2.11
CA PHE A 12 16.48 -7.04 -1.14
C PHE A 12 17.52 -7.88 -1.90
N LYS A 13 18.82 -7.65 -1.66
CA LYS A 13 19.83 -8.67 -1.98
C LYS A 13 19.71 -9.75 -0.91
N VAL A 14 19.18 -10.92 -1.27
CA VAL A 14 19.24 -12.09 -0.40
C VAL A 14 20.71 -12.51 -0.29
N GLY A 15 21.36 -12.05 0.77
CA GLY A 15 22.63 -12.60 1.24
C GLY A 15 22.36 -13.28 2.57
N LEU A 16 22.24 -14.60 2.59
CA LEU A 16 22.37 -15.35 3.83
C LEU A 16 23.77 -15.08 4.41
N ARG A 17 23.85 -14.21 5.41
CA ARG A 17 24.99 -14.19 6.34
C ARG A 17 24.45 -14.32 7.76
N ARG A 18 24.65 -15.50 8.32
CA ARG A 18 24.66 -15.69 9.78
C ARG A 18 25.80 -14.82 10.31
N ALA A 19 25.48 -13.86 11.17
CA ALA A 19 26.48 -13.19 12.00
C ALA A 19 25.97 -13.19 13.45
N SER A 20 26.57 -14.07 14.24
CA SER A 20 26.49 -14.08 15.70
C SER A 20 27.35 -12.95 16.26
N GLY A 21 26.77 -12.10 17.11
CA GLY A 21 27.53 -11.12 17.88
C GLY A 21 26.64 -9.99 18.39
N ARG A 22 26.21 -10.05 19.66
CA ARG A 22 25.63 -8.91 20.36
C ARG A 22 26.75 -7.91 20.66
N LYS A 23 26.74 -6.75 20.01
CA LYS A 23 27.41 -5.55 20.52
C LYS A 23 26.35 -4.56 20.95
N THR A 24 26.32 -4.25 22.24
CA THR A 24 25.48 -3.23 22.85
C THR A 24 26.02 -1.87 22.40
N ILE A 25 25.28 -1.15 21.56
CA ILE A 25 25.60 0.23 21.18
C ILE A 25 24.76 1.14 22.08
N HIS A 26 25.41 1.88 22.97
CA HIS A 26 24.76 2.98 23.69
C HIS A 26 24.58 4.16 22.73
N ILE A 27 23.32 4.40 22.35
CA ILE A 27 22.94 5.54 21.53
C ILE A 27 22.61 6.69 22.50
N TYR A 28 23.51 7.66 22.61
CA TYR A 28 23.20 8.94 23.23
C TYR A 28 22.26 9.73 22.30
N PRO A 29 21.25 10.44 22.82
CA PRO A 29 20.38 11.28 22.00
C PRO A 29 21.20 12.44 21.44
N ARG A 30 21.55 12.38 20.16
CA ARG A 30 22.01 13.56 19.42
C ARG A 30 20.82 14.50 19.33
N LYS A 31 20.98 15.73 19.84
CA LYS A 31 20.11 16.85 19.46
C LYS A 31 20.18 17.00 17.94
N ILE A 32 19.09 16.66 17.27
CA ILE A 32 18.91 16.86 15.83
C ILE A 32 18.59 18.34 15.63
N ASN A 33 19.36 19.02 14.77
CA ASN A 33 19.04 20.37 14.33
C ASN A 33 17.75 20.32 13.51
N THR A 34 16.62 20.68 14.13
CA THR A 34 15.28 20.79 13.52
C THR A 34 15.11 22.01 12.59
N ALA A 35 16.20 22.68 12.22
CA ALA A 35 16.16 24.03 11.66
C ALA A 35 15.82 24.08 10.15
N THR A 36 16.00 23.00 9.38
CA THR A 36 15.88 23.05 7.90
C THR A 36 14.46 22.96 7.36
N THR A 37 13.50 22.48 8.15
CA THR A 37 12.07 22.36 7.79
C THR A 37 11.13 23.14 8.72
N ALA A 38 11.69 23.75 9.79
CA ALA A 38 10.96 24.57 10.74
C ALA A 38 10.30 25.76 10.02
N GLY A 39 8.97 25.77 9.98
CA GLY A 39 8.16 26.83 9.34
C GLY A 39 7.45 26.41 8.05
N ILE A 40 7.83 25.29 7.41
CA ILE A 40 7.09 24.75 6.25
C ILE A 40 5.97 23.83 6.69
N PHE A 41 6.22 22.99 7.71
CA PHE A 41 5.28 21.99 8.17
C PHE A 41 4.71 22.34 9.54
N GLU A 42 3.39 22.48 9.62
CA GLU A 42 2.65 22.62 10.87
C GLU A 42 1.99 21.28 11.21
N PRO A 43 2.20 20.71 12.41
CA PRO A 43 1.51 19.51 12.85
C PRO A 43 -0.02 19.70 12.84
N ILE A 44 -0.73 18.70 12.33
CA ILE A 44 -2.19 18.65 12.39
C ILE A 44 -2.59 17.91 13.67
N PRO A 45 -3.40 18.52 14.56
CA PRO A 45 -3.96 17.83 15.73
C PRO A 45 -4.78 16.61 15.33
N ARG A 46 -4.82 15.59 16.20
CA ARG A 46 -5.58 14.35 15.97
C ARG A 46 -7.04 14.65 15.61
N GLU A 47 -7.65 15.60 16.30
CA GLU A 47 -9.06 15.99 16.18
C GLU A 47 -9.41 16.42 14.76
N GLU A 48 -8.47 17.06 14.06
CA GLU A 48 -8.65 17.47 12.66
C GLU A 48 -8.38 16.35 11.64
N LEU A 49 -7.82 15.23 12.09
CA LEU A 49 -7.67 14.01 11.29
C LEU A 49 -8.91 13.12 11.39
N VAL A 50 -9.75 13.29 12.41
CA VAL A 50 -11.00 12.55 12.56
C VAL A 50 -11.93 12.88 11.38
N THR A 51 -12.52 11.85 10.78
CA THR A 51 -13.45 12.01 9.66
C THR A 51 -14.74 12.67 10.12
N LYS A 52 -15.37 13.46 9.25
CA LYS A 52 -16.64 14.16 9.56
C LYS A 52 -17.76 13.18 9.97
N SER A 53 -17.77 11.98 9.38
CA SER A 53 -18.69 10.91 9.72
C SER A 53 -17.97 9.60 10.03
N LYS A 54 -18.64 8.75 10.83
CA LYS A 54 -18.12 7.44 11.23
C LYS A 54 -18.52 6.39 10.21
N SER A 55 -17.54 5.86 9.49
CA SER A 55 -17.76 4.77 8.55
C SER A 55 -18.19 3.49 9.27
N ARG A 56 -19.44 3.04 9.01
CA ARG A 56 -19.96 1.76 9.51
C ARG A 56 -19.26 0.60 8.81
N LEU A 57 -18.89 -0.41 9.58
CA LEU A 57 -18.20 -1.63 9.14
C LEU A 57 -19.06 -2.88 9.33
N ARG A 58 -19.83 -2.98 10.42
CA ARG A 58 -20.71 -4.12 10.67
C ARG A 58 -21.87 -4.15 9.68
N ASP A 59 -22.16 -5.35 9.19
CA ASP A 59 -23.17 -5.64 8.17
C ASP A 59 -22.95 -4.88 6.85
N ARG A 60 -21.73 -4.35 6.63
CA ARG A 60 -21.41 -3.63 5.41
C ARG A 60 -21.45 -4.61 4.23
N PRO A 61 -22.23 -4.32 3.18
CA PRO A 61 -22.28 -5.16 1.99
C PRO A 61 -20.90 -5.32 1.36
N PHE A 62 -20.62 -6.52 0.85
CA PHE A 62 -19.36 -6.85 0.16
C PHE A 62 -18.08 -6.61 0.98
N LEU A 63 -18.18 -6.60 2.31
CA LEU A 63 -17.04 -6.64 3.22
C LEU A 63 -16.99 -8.02 3.89
N PRO A 64 -16.05 -8.90 3.55
CA PRO A 64 -15.98 -10.23 4.13
C PRO A 64 -15.87 -10.22 5.65
N GLY A 65 -16.68 -11.07 6.29
CA GLY A 65 -16.74 -11.18 7.75
C GLY A 65 -17.54 -10.07 8.45
N SER A 66 -18.10 -9.09 7.74
CA SER A 66 -18.80 -7.95 8.34
C SER A 66 -20.03 -8.31 9.19
N THR A 67 -20.62 -9.47 8.95
CA THR A 67 -21.77 -10.03 9.70
C THR A 67 -21.36 -10.94 10.86
N GLY A 68 -20.06 -11.19 11.04
CA GLY A 68 -19.52 -12.07 12.07
C GLY A 68 -19.51 -11.45 13.46
N GLY A 69 -19.68 -12.29 14.50
CA GLY A 69 -19.51 -11.88 15.89
C GLY A 69 -18.09 -11.35 16.13
N GLY A 70 -17.97 -10.17 16.73
CA GLY A 70 -16.68 -9.50 16.98
C GLY A 70 -16.21 -8.54 15.89
N PHE A 71 -16.90 -8.45 14.75
CA PHE A 71 -16.59 -7.42 13.76
C PHE A 71 -16.95 -6.02 14.32
N PRO A 72 -16.04 -5.02 14.24
CA PRO A 72 -16.28 -3.71 14.79
C PRO A 72 -17.47 -3.03 14.12
N GLU A 73 -18.23 -2.26 14.89
CA GLU A 73 -19.40 -1.56 14.34
C GLU A 73 -18.99 -0.42 13.40
N PHE A 74 -17.92 0.31 13.75
CA PHE A 74 -17.41 1.45 13.01
C PHE A 74 -15.89 1.36 12.84
N LEU A 75 -15.38 2.04 11.82
CA LEU A 75 -13.96 2.26 11.61
C LEU A 75 -13.39 3.07 12.79
N ALA A 76 -12.20 2.67 13.26
CA ALA A 76 -11.52 3.35 14.34
C ALA A 76 -11.05 4.75 13.91
N GLU A 77 -11.12 5.71 14.83
CA GLU A 77 -10.57 7.05 14.63
C GLU A 77 -9.03 7.03 14.60
N PRO A 78 -8.37 8.04 14.00
CA PRO A 78 -6.92 8.19 14.06
C PRO A 78 -6.41 8.23 15.50
N ARG A 79 -5.15 7.84 15.69
CA ARG A 79 -4.44 7.96 16.97
C ARG A 79 -3.54 9.20 16.94
N ASP A 80 -3.15 9.72 18.10
CA ASP A 80 -2.33 10.95 18.22
C ASP A 80 -1.06 10.94 17.35
N SER A 81 -0.49 9.76 17.11
CA SER A 81 0.75 9.60 16.37
C SER A 81 0.61 8.75 15.10
N PHE A 82 -0.61 8.47 14.61
CA PHE A 82 -0.81 7.63 13.43
C PHE A 82 -2.14 7.89 12.70
N PRO A 83 -2.09 8.38 11.45
CA PRO A 83 -0.89 8.85 10.73
C PRO A 83 -0.31 10.14 11.35
N LEU A 84 0.95 10.46 11.05
CA LEU A 84 1.52 11.77 11.39
C LEU A 84 1.03 12.80 10.36
N GLY A 85 0.13 13.69 10.76
CA GLY A 85 -0.43 14.73 9.89
C GLY A 85 0.36 16.04 9.96
N VAL A 86 0.63 16.65 8.81
CA VAL A 86 1.21 18.00 8.70
C VAL A 86 0.52 18.81 7.60
N ARG A 87 0.29 20.11 7.85
CA ARG A 87 -0.06 21.10 6.83
C ARG A 87 1.21 21.68 6.23
N VAL A 88 1.18 21.88 4.92
CA VAL A 88 2.24 22.56 4.17
C VAL A 88 1.88 24.04 4.05
N HIS A 89 2.72 24.89 4.64
CA HIS A 89 2.65 26.35 4.48
C HIS A 89 3.45 26.84 3.26
N ASN A 90 3.37 28.14 2.99
CA ASN A 90 4.11 28.81 1.91
C ASN A 90 3.80 28.30 0.50
N ARG A 91 2.61 27.71 0.31
CA ARG A 91 2.08 27.23 -1.00
C ARG A 91 2.10 28.25 -2.14
N ASN A 92 2.23 29.55 -1.84
CA ASN A 92 2.30 30.63 -2.83
C ASN A 92 3.72 31.17 -3.06
N GLN A 93 4.71 30.72 -2.29
CA GLN A 93 6.08 31.24 -2.30
C GLN A 93 7.11 30.22 -2.83
N SER A 94 6.69 28.98 -3.08
CA SER A 94 7.53 27.90 -3.61
C SER A 94 6.74 27.05 -4.60
N SER A 95 7.44 26.50 -5.58
CA SER A 95 6.85 25.56 -6.54
C SER A 95 6.47 24.24 -5.87
N LEU A 96 5.55 23.48 -6.51
CA LEU A 96 5.18 22.14 -6.03
C LEU A 96 6.40 21.21 -5.94
N ALA A 97 7.34 21.30 -6.87
CA ALA A 97 8.56 20.49 -6.86
C ALA A 97 9.41 20.77 -5.61
N GLU A 98 9.69 22.05 -5.30
CA GLU A 98 10.45 22.45 -4.11
C GLU A 98 9.77 22.01 -2.82
N LEU A 99 8.44 22.21 -2.71
CA LEU A 99 7.66 21.78 -1.55
C LEU A 99 7.70 20.26 -1.39
N THR A 100 7.66 19.51 -2.49
CA THR A 100 7.72 18.05 -2.46
C THR A 100 9.11 17.56 -2.03
N GLU A 101 10.20 18.19 -2.48
CA GLU A 101 11.54 17.85 -1.98
C GLU A 101 11.62 18.01 -0.46
N LYS A 102 11.03 19.08 0.08
CA LYS A 102 10.89 19.28 1.53
C LYS A 102 9.99 18.22 2.20
N CYS A 103 8.94 17.78 1.54
CA CYS A 103 8.12 16.66 2.04
C CYS A 103 8.95 15.38 2.13
N MET A 104 9.81 15.10 1.14
CA MET A 104 10.66 13.90 1.15
C MET A 104 11.76 13.98 2.22
N GLU A 105 12.33 15.16 2.47
CA GLU A 105 13.20 15.42 3.63
C GLU A 105 12.45 15.12 4.94
N TYR A 106 11.23 15.66 5.10
CA TYR A 106 10.41 15.43 6.28
C TYR A 106 10.04 13.96 6.49
N VAL A 107 9.71 13.24 5.41
CA VAL A 107 9.47 11.78 5.45
C VAL A 107 10.71 11.09 5.99
N LYS A 108 11.89 11.35 5.42
CA LYS A 108 13.15 10.70 5.85
C LYS A 108 13.45 10.93 7.32
N GLU A 109 13.17 12.14 7.83
CA GLU A 109 13.39 12.50 9.24
C GLU A 109 12.40 11.85 10.20
N ASN A 110 11.15 11.63 9.78
CA ASN A 110 10.06 11.20 10.68
C ASN A 110 9.57 9.76 10.47
N PHE A 111 10.02 9.07 9.41
CA PHE A 111 9.54 7.73 9.04
C PHE A 111 9.72 6.69 10.16
N THR A 112 10.81 6.79 10.93
CA THR A 112 11.08 5.88 12.06
C THR A 112 10.08 6.05 13.20
N ARG A 113 9.49 7.25 13.35
CA ARG A 113 8.49 7.55 14.38
C ARG A 113 7.08 7.19 13.91
N SER A 114 6.75 7.52 12.66
CA SER A 114 5.48 7.16 12.04
C SER A 114 5.70 6.64 10.61
N PRO A 115 5.33 5.38 10.32
CA PRO A 115 5.49 4.80 8.99
C PRO A 115 4.45 5.33 7.98
N ALA A 116 3.49 6.15 8.43
CA ALA A 116 2.52 6.83 7.57
C ALA A 116 2.49 8.33 7.91
N ILE A 117 2.62 9.16 6.88
CA ILE A 117 2.65 10.62 6.99
C ILE A 117 1.63 11.19 6.01
N LEU A 118 0.76 12.07 6.49
CA LEU A 118 -0.23 12.79 5.69
C LEU A 118 0.22 14.24 5.52
N PHE A 119 0.39 14.67 4.28
CA PHE A 119 0.59 16.07 3.93
C PHE A 119 -0.75 16.66 3.45
N ARG A 120 -1.20 17.74 4.09
CA ARG A 120 -2.33 18.56 3.62
C ARG A 120 -1.84 19.89 3.05
N ASP A 121 -2.65 20.50 2.19
CA ASP A 121 -2.44 21.84 1.63
C ASP A 121 -1.27 22.01 0.63
N LEU A 122 -0.74 20.92 0.07
CA LEU A 122 0.11 21.02 -1.12
C LEU A 122 -0.67 21.64 -2.29
N PRO A 123 -0.05 22.51 -3.12
CA PRO A 123 -0.69 23.12 -4.29
C PRO A 123 -0.78 22.13 -5.47
N ALA A 124 -1.31 20.93 -5.23
CA ALA A 124 -1.50 19.87 -6.21
C ALA A 124 -2.99 19.59 -6.42
N LYS A 125 -3.42 19.52 -7.69
CA LYS A 125 -4.84 19.34 -8.06
C LYS A 125 -5.05 18.29 -9.16
N THR A 126 -4.01 17.98 -9.91
CA THR A 126 -4.10 17.21 -11.16
C THR A 126 -3.31 15.90 -11.11
N ALA A 127 -3.36 15.15 -12.20
CA ALA A 127 -2.55 13.95 -12.33
C ALA A 127 -1.07 14.25 -12.40
N GLU A 128 -0.78 15.28 -13.17
CA GLU A 128 0.53 15.76 -13.52
C GLU A 128 1.21 16.31 -12.26
N ASP A 129 0.46 16.98 -11.39
CA ASP A 129 0.95 17.38 -10.06
C ASP A 129 1.36 16.18 -9.20
N PHE A 130 0.55 15.11 -9.21
CA PHE A 130 0.91 13.89 -8.49
C PHE A 130 2.13 13.20 -9.10
N SER A 131 2.31 13.27 -10.41
CA SER A 131 3.51 12.79 -11.08
C SER A 131 4.76 13.55 -10.64
N ILE A 132 4.68 14.87 -10.46
CA ILE A 132 5.76 15.68 -9.87
C ILE A 132 6.06 15.20 -8.45
N ILE A 133 5.02 14.99 -7.64
CA ILE A 133 5.16 14.51 -6.26
C ILE A 133 5.87 13.14 -6.23
N ALA A 134 5.41 12.23 -7.08
CA ALA A 134 5.93 10.88 -7.24
C ALA A 134 7.42 10.86 -7.62
N GLN A 135 7.82 11.70 -8.57
CA GLN A 135 9.20 11.76 -9.08
C GLN A 135 10.19 12.31 -8.04
N ALA A 136 9.74 13.17 -7.12
CA ALA A 136 10.60 13.72 -6.06
C ALA A 136 11.13 12.66 -5.09
N THR A 137 10.50 11.48 -5.03
CA THR A 137 11.01 10.34 -4.25
C THR A 137 12.39 9.89 -4.71
N LYS A 138 12.75 10.15 -5.98
CA LYS A 138 13.98 9.69 -6.62
C LYS A 138 14.17 8.16 -6.54
N GLU A 139 13.08 7.43 -6.29
CA GLU A 139 13.03 5.96 -6.28
C GLU A 139 12.38 5.45 -7.56
N PRO A 140 12.81 4.29 -8.10
CA PRO A 140 12.18 3.72 -9.27
C PRO A 140 10.75 3.26 -8.94
N ALA A 141 9.77 3.78 -9.69
CA ALA A 141 8.41 3.31 -9.64
C ALA A 141 8.36 1.80 -9.93
N LEU A 142 7.64 1.06 -9.10
CA LEU A 142 7.37 -0.36 -9.32
C LEU A 142 6.21 -0.47 -10.33
N PRO A 143 6.42 -1.07 -11.52
CA PRO A 143 5.32 -1.31 -12.44
C PRO A 143 4.28 -2.23 -11.81
N TYR A 144 2.99 -1.94 -12.03
CA TYR A 144 1.91 -2.78 -11.55
C TYR A 144 1.73 -3.96 -12.51
N GLU A 145 2.40 -5.07 -12.21
CA GLU A 145 2.41 -6.31 -12.99
C GLU A 145 2.02 -7.50 -12.08
N GLY A 146 1.19 -8.41 -12.60
CA GLY A 146 0.67 -9.54 -11.81
C GLY A 146 -0.34 -9.14 -10.73
N GLY A 147 -0.89 -7.93 -10.81
CA GLY A 147 -1.92 -7.40 -9.91
C GLY A 147 -3.15 -8.30 -9.75
N THR A 148 -3.86 -8.15 -8.63
CA THR A 148 -5.14 -8.81 -8.34
C THR A 148 -6.35 -7.92 -8.56
N ALA A 149 -6.16 -6.71 -9.08
CA ALA A 149 -7.22 -5.76 -9.41
C ALA A 149 -6.86 -4.99 -10.69
N HIS A 150 -7.87 -4.53 -11.44
CA HIS A 150 -7.64 -3.66 -12.58
C HIS A 150 -7.27 -2.25 -12.11
N ARG A 151 -6.18 -1.70 -12.65
CA ARG A 151 -5.78 -0.30 -12.41
C ARG A 151 -5.54 0.40 -13.74
N SER A 152 -6.08 1.61 -13.87
CA SER A 152 -5.89 2.44 -15.05
C SER A 152 -4.60 3.22 -14.88
N LYS A 153 -3.65 3.05 -15.80
CA LYS A 153 -2.43 3.84 -15.81
C LYS A 153 -2.77 5.26 -16.24
N VAL A 154 -2.46 6.24 -15.39
CA VAL A 154 -2.80 7.65 -15.64
C VAL A 154 -1.62 8.37 -16.28
N ASP A 155 -0.43 8.29 -15.67
CA ASP A 155 0.80 8.83 -16.24
C ASP A 155 1.81 7.71 -16.47
N LYS A 156 2.22 7.56 -17.74
CA LYS A 156 3.21 6.55 -18.14
C LYS A 156 4.61 6.82 -17.61
N SER A 157 4.99 8.10 -17.49
CA SER A 157 6.32 8.58 -17.13
C SER A 157 6.57 8.49 -15.62
N ALA A 158 5.58 8.85 -14.81
CA ALA A 158 5.69 8.79 -13.35
C ALA A 158 5.26 7.45 -12.75
N GLY A 159 4.59 6.58 -13.51
CA GLY A 159 4.12 5.29 -13.01
C GLY A 159 2.94 5.41 -12.04
N THR A 160 2.06 6.40 -12.24
CA THR A 160 0.89 6.62 -11.41
C THR A 160 -0.33 5.89 -11.97
N TYR A 161 -1.17 5.39 -11.07
CA TYR A 161 -2.37 4.62 -11.38
C TYR A 161 -3.57 5.13 -10.59
N THR A 162 -4.79 4.82 -11.04
CA THR A 162 -5.96 4.87 -10.16
C THR A 162 -5.77 3.85 -9.02
N ALA A 163 -6.11 4.24 -7.79
CA ALA A 163 -5.92 3.40 -6.60
C ALA A 163 -6.78 2.13 -6.67
N SER A 164 -8.03 2.30 -7.09
CA SER A 164 -9.00 1.24 -7.33
C SER A 164 -9.92 1.65 -8.49
N ASN A 165 -10.30 0.68 -9.31
CA ASN A 165 -11.39 0.80 -10.29
C ASN A 165 -12.57 -0.11 -9.92
N GLU A 166 -12.57 -0.65 -8.70
CA GLU A 166 -13.70 -1.43 -8.19
C GLU A 166 -14.93 -0.54 -8.02
N PRO A 167 -16.16 -1.08 -8.16
CA PRO A 167 -17.36 -0.30 -7.91
C PRO A 167 -17.38 0.28 -6.50
N ASP A 168 -17.91 1.51 -6.35
CA ASP A 168 -17.87 2.28 -5.09
C ASP A 168 -18.59 1.57 -3.90
N CYS A 169 -19.42 0.55 -4.17
CA CYS A 169 -20.06 -0.25 -3.13
C CYS A 169 -19.15 -1.31 -2.48
N TYR A 170 -18.01 -1.64 -3.11
CA TYR A 170 -17.06 -2.61 -2.58
C TYR A 170 -16.13 -1.97 -1.56
N SER A 171 -15.83 -2.73 -0.49
CA SER A 171 -14.85 -2.33 0.51
C SER A 171 -13.58 -3.14 0.31
N VAL A 172 -12.47 -2.46 0.03
CA VAL A 172 -11.17 -3.13 -0.10
C VAL A 172 -10.66 -3.48 1.30
N GLU A 173 -10.39 -4.76 1.52
CA GLU A 173 -9.89 -5.28 2.79
C GLU A 173 -8.49 -4.75 3.12
N LEU A 174 -8.12 -4.79 4.40
CA LEU A 174 -6.76 -4.48 4.82
C LEU A 174 -5.76 -5.48 4.23
N HIS A 175 -4.73 -4.96 3.57
CA HIS A 175 -3.69 -5.77 2.97
C HIS A 175 -2.38 -4.98 2.91
N ASN A 176 -1.28 -5.71 2.69
CA ASN A 176 -0.02 -5.11 2.25
C ASN A 176 0.01 -5.16 0.72
N GLU A 177 0.30 -4.03 0.08
CA GLU A 177 0.28 -3.90 -1.38
C GLU A 177 1.20 -4.95 -2.04
N MET A 178 0.64 -5.74 -2.96
CA MET A 178 1.35 -6.79 -3.71
C MET A 178 2.10 -7.83 -2.83
N ALA A 179 1.66 -8.09 -1.60
CA ALA A 179 2.33 -9.01 -0.67
C ALA A 179 2.47 -10.47 -1.13
N TYR A 180 1.72 -10.85 -2.17
CA TYR A 180 1.84 -12.15 -2.82
C TYR A 180 3.03 -12.22 -3.80
N ASN A 181 3.64 -11.10 -4.22
CA ASN A 181 4.79 -11.11 -5.13
C ASN A 181 6.12 -11.20 -4.36
N ASP A 182 7.18 -11.71 -5.01
CA ASP A 182 8.54 -11.67 -4.45
C ASP A 182 9.14 -10.25 -4.45
N VAL A 183 8.66 -9.42 -5.36
CA VAL A 183 8.99 -8.00 -5.43
C VAL A 183 7.70 -7.22 -5.18
N PHE A 184 7.67 -6.54 -4.04
CA PHE A 184 6.57 -5.70 -3.59
C PHE A 184 7.10 -4.30 -3.25
N PRO A 185 6.23 -3.28 -3.20
CA PRO A 185 6.70 -1.94 -2.96
C PRO A 185 7.15 -1.69 -1.53
N SER A 186 8.20 -0.88 -1.39
CA SER A 186 8.70 -0.46 -0.08
C SER A 186 7.87 0.70 0.51
N LYS A 187 7.28 1.52 -0.37
CA LYS A 187 6.44 2.66 -0.03
C LYS A 187 5.29 2.77 -1.03
N VAL A 188 4.18 3.30 -0.54
CA VAL A 188 3.00 3.62 -1.33
C VAL A 188 2.62 5.07 -1.04
N PHE A 189 2.36 5.83 -2.09
CA PHE A 189 1.87 7.21 -2.00
C PHE A 189 0.44 7.26 -2.51
N PHE A 190 -0.44 7.90 -1.75
CA PHE A 190 -1.82 8.16 -2.13
C PHE A 190 -2.03 9.65 -2.35
N PHE A 191 -2.83 10.00 -3.36
CA PHE A 191 -3.23 11.39 -3.61
C PHE A 191 -4.71 11.48 -3.94
N CYS A 192 -5.42 12.32 -3.18
CA CYS A 192 -6.84 12.58 -3.35
C CYS A 192 -7.04 13.76 -4.30
N ILE A 193 -7.51 13.50 -5.52
CA ILE A 193 -7.86 14.56 -6.49
C ILE A 193 -9.24 15.13 -6.20
N LYS A 194 -10.18 14.24 -5.86
CA LYS A 194 -11.56 14.59 -5.57
C LYS A 194 -11.93 13.94 -4.25
N GLU A 195 -12.19 14.78 -3.26
CA GLU A 195 -12.72 14.36 -1.96
C GLU A 195 -14.03 13.56 -2.17
N PRO A 196 -14.27 12.49 -1.39
CA PRO A 196 -15.57 11.83 -1.42
C PRO A 196 -16.68 12.80 -1.02
N GLY A 197 -17.91 12.53 -1.46
CA GLY A 197 -19.06 13.28 -0.96
C GLY A 197 -19.26 13.06 0.55
N ASP A 198 -19.98 13.97 1.20
CA ASP A 198 -20.35 13.79 2.59
C ASP A 198 -21.11 12.45 2.77
N ASP A 199 -20.83 11.77 3.89
CA ASP A 199 -21.41 10.46 4.24
C ASP A 199 -21.20 9.31 3.24
N CYS A 200 -20.35 9.49 2.23
CA CYS A 200 -20.01 8.45 1.26
C CYS A 200 -18.88 7.52 1.72
N GLY A 201 -18.20 7.84 2.82
CA GLY A 201 -16.97 7.17 3.26
C GLY A 201 -15.83 7.37 2.26
N GLY A 202 -15.10 6.29 1.95
CA GLY A 202 -14.00 6.32 0.97
C GLY A 202 -12.62 6.61 1.59
N GLU A 203 -12.55 6.51 2.91
CA GLU A 203 -11.30 6.52 3.64
C GLU A 203 -10.35 5.43 3.13
N THR A 204 -9.05 5.63 3.36
CA THR A 204 -8.05 4.58 3.20
C THR A 204 -7.55 4.19 4.59
N PRO A 205 -8.18 3.21 5.26
CA PRO A 205 -7.77 2.77 6.60
C PRO A 205 -6.33 2.30 6.61
N LEU A 206 -5.60 2.66 7.66
CA LEU A 206 -4.21 2.25 7.86
C LEU A 206 -4.08 1.43 9.15
N LEU A 207 -3.24 0.39 9.09
CA LEU A 207 -2.94 -0.47 10.22
C LEU A 207 -1.43 -0.70 10.32
N LYS A 208 -0.89 -0.75 11.54
CA LYS A 208 0.49 -1.14 11.78
C LYS A 208 0.57 -2.66 11.95
N ASN A 209 1.19 -3.36 10.99
CA ASN A 209 1.33 -4.83 11.03
C ASN A 209 1.92 -5.36 12.35
N LYS A 210 2.88 -4.65 12.96
CA LYS A 210 3.48 -5.05 14.25
C LYS A 210 2.45 -5.11 15.38
N GLU A 211 1.51 -4.16 15.41
CA GLU A 211 0.46 -4.11 16.42
C GLU A 211 -0.58 -5.18 16.17
N LEU A 212 -0.94 -5.44 14.90
CA LEU A 212 -1.80 -6.57 14.55
C LEU A 212 -1.20 -7.88 15.06
N LEU A 213 0.06 -8.16 14.71
CA LEU A 213 0.76 -9.36 15.12
C LEU A 213 0.78 -9.54 16.65
N SER A 214 0.97 -8.45 17.39
CA SER A 214 1.01 -8.49 18.86
C SER A 214 -0.35 -8.80 19.50
N ASN A 215 -1.45 -8.63 18.77
CA ASN A 215 -2.82 -8.90 19.24
C ASN A 215 -3.40 -10.22 18.68
N MET A 216 -2.67 -10.95 17.84
CA MET A 216 -3.13 -12.23 17.31
C MET A 216 -2.98 -13.34 18.34
N ASP A 217 -3.87 -14.32 18.28
CA ASP A 217 -3.75 -15.56 19.06
C ASP A 217 -2.37 -16.23 18.79
N PRO A 218 -1.54 -16.47 19.82
CA PRO A 218 -0.23 -17.09 19.67
C PRO A 218 -0.25 -18.42 18.93
N GLU A 219 -1.32 -19.22 19.05
CA GLU A 219 -1.44 -20.50 18.34
C GLU A 219 -1.67 -20.29 16.83
N VAL A 220 -2.38 -19.23 16.46
CA VAL A 220 -2.54 -18.83 15.04
C VAL A 220 -1.19 -18.35 14.49
N VAL A 221 -0.45 -17.54 15.26
CA VAL A 221 0.90 -17.09 14.88
C VAL A 221 1.83 -18.29 14.66
N ARG A 222 1.88 -19.24 15.61
CA ARG A 222 2.69 -20.47 15.51
C ARG A 222 2.35 -21.27 14.25
N LYS A 223 1.05 -21.47 13.96
CA LYS A 223 0.62 -22.16 12.73
C LYS A 223 1.08 -21.43 11.47
N PHE A 224 1.04 -20.11 11.45
CA PHE A 224 1.53 -19.33 10.32
C PHE A 224 3.04 -19.42 10.15
N GLU A 225 3.81 -19.44 11.24
CA GLU A 225 5.26 -19.65 11.19
C GLU A 225 5.62 -21.04 10.65
N GLU A 226 4.92 -22.09 11.11
CA GLU A 226 5.19 -23.48 10.73
C GLU A 226 4.71 -23.80 9.30
N LYS A 227 3.52 -23.32 8.93
CA LYS A 227 2.83 -23.76 7.71
C LYS A 227 2.88 -22.77 6.56
N GLN A 228 3.26 -21.51 6.82
CA GLN A 228 3.20 -20.42 5.86
C GLN A 228 1.75 -20.17 5.37
N VAL A 229 1.59 -19.34 4.33
CA VAL A 229 0.30 -19.13 3.65
C VAL A 229 0.43 -19.54 2.18
N ARG A 230 -0.58 -20.24 1.66
CA ARG A 230 -0.73 -20.50 0.23
C ARG A 230 -1.70 -19.52 -0.39
N TYR A 231 -1.24 -18.74 -1.34
CA TYR A 231 -2.09 -17.97 -2.24
C TYR A 231 -2.53 -18.87 -3.39
N VAL A 232 -3.84 -18.93 -3.64
CA VAL A 232 -4.43 -19.67 -4.76
C VAL A 232 -5.23 -18.70 -5.60
N ARG A 233 -5.08 -18.77 -6.92
CA ARG A 233 -5.85 -17.97 -7.88
C ARG A 233 -6.42 -18.87 -8.95
N TYR A 234 -7.66 -18.59 -9.33
CA TYR A 234 -8.28 -19.10 -10.54
C TYR A 234 -8.40 -17.93 -11.51
N LEU A 235 -7.89 -18.10 -12.72
CA LEU A 235 -7.89 -17.11 -13.78
C LEU A 235 -8.57 -17.74 -14.99
N PRO A 236 -9.83 -17.36 -15.31
CA PRO A 236 -10.52 -17.91 -16.47
C PRO A 236 -9.81 -17.54 -17.76
N ASP A 237 -10.08 -18.26 -18.84
CA ASP A 237 -9.78 -17.79 -20.19
C ASP A 237 -10.62 -16.54 -20.52
N LYS A 238 -10.07 -15.65 -21.34
CA LYS A 238 -10.78 -14.43 -21.79
C LYS A 238 -12.12 -14.72 -22.46
N SER A 239 -12.33 -15.90 -23.05
CA SER A 239 -13.62 -16.33 -23.60
C SER A 239 -14.66 -16.64 -22.52
N HIS A 240 -14.23 -17.04 -21.33
CA HIS A 240 -15.09 -17.41 -20.20
C HIS A 240 -15.28 -16.27 -19.19
N GLY A 241 -14.31 -15.34 -19.09
CA GLY A 241 -14.31 -14.27 -18.11
C GLY A 241 -13.72 -12.95 -18.62
N LYS A 242 -14.45 -11.85 -18.41
CA LYS A 242 -14.02 -10.50 -18.82
C LYS A 242 -13.10 -9.81 -17.81
N TYR A 243 -13.15 -10.22 -16.54
CA TYR A 243 -12.42 -9.60 -15.44
C TYR A 243 -11.31 -10.53 -14.94
N LEU A 244 -10.07 -10.05 -14.97
CA LEU A 244 -8.85 -10.75 -14.50
C LEU A 244 -8.66 -12.16 -15.09
N ASN A 245 -8.89 -12.32 -16.39
CA ASN A 245 -8.49 -13.55 -17.09
C ASN A 245 -6.95 -13.67 -17.16
N TRP A 246 -6.47 -14.89 -17.42
CA TRP A 246 -5.03 -15.15 -17.42
C TRP A 246 -4.29 -14.34 -18.49
N GLN A 247 -4.93 -14.05 -19.63
CA GLN A 247 -4.33 -13.23 -20.70
C GLN A 247 -4.08 -11.79 -20.25
N GLN A 248 -5.02 -11.20 -19.51
CA GLN A 248 -4.86 -9.86 -18.93
C GLN A 248 -3.77 -9.85 -17.85
N VAL A 249 -3.77 -10.86 -16.96
CA VAL A 249 -2.81 -10.96 -15.85
C VAL A 249 -1.38 -11.12 -16.37
N PHE A 250 -1.18 -12.03 -17.33
CA PHE A 250 0.14 -12.29 -17.90
C PHE A 250 0.48 -11.44 -19.11
N ARG A 251 -0.45 -10.63 -19.65
CA ARG A 251 -0.27 -9.81 -20.86
C ARG A 251 0.24 -10.61 -22.06
N THR A 252 -0.42 -11.72 -22.36
CA THR A 252 -0.11 -12.60 -23.51
C THR A 252 -1.32 -13.49 -23.83
N ASP A 253 -1.48 -13.86 -25.09
CA ASP A 253 -2.45 -14.87 -25.55
C ASP A 253 -1.81 -16.26 -25.70
N ASN A 254 -0.50 -16.40 -25.45
CA ASN A 254 0.23 -17.66 -25.55
C ASN A 254 0.37 -18.32 -24.18
N ARG A 255 -0.19 -19.52 -24.01
CA ARG A 255 -0.11 -20.30 -22.76
C ARG A 255 1.32 -20.56 -22.31
N LYS A 256 2.24 -20.88 -23.22
CA LYS A 256 3.66 -21.15 -22.87
C LYS A 256 4.36 -19.91 -22.32
N ASP A 257 4.04 -18.74 -22.84
CA ASP A 257 4.58 -17.48 -22.34
C ASP A 257 4.00 -17.16 -20.95
N ALA A 258 2.70 -17.39 -20.75
CA ALA A 258 2.05 -17.24 -19.44
C ALA A 258 2.66 -18.18 -18.40
N GLU A 259 2.88 -19.46 -18.74
CA GLU A 259 3.54 -20.43 -17.87
C GLU A 259 4.96 -20.02 -17.49
N THR A 260 5.72 -19.52 -18.48
CA THR A 260 7.09 -19.06 -18.25
C THR A 260 7.10 -17.87 -17.27
N ARG A 261 6.22 -16.88 -17.48
CA ARG A 261 6.08 -15.72 -16.60
C ARG A 261 5.61 -16.11 -15.19
N ALA A 262 4.63 -17.02 -15.09
CA ALA A 262 4.14 -17.54 -13.81
C ALA A 262 5.26 -18.23 -13.02
N LYS A 263 6.04 -19.11 -13.67
CA LYS A 263 7.18 -19.80 -13.03
C LYS A 263 8.29 -18.82 -12.62
N GLN A 264 8.58 -17.81 -13.43
CA GLN A 264 9.54 -16.74 -13.07
C GLN A 264 9.10 -15.94 -11.83
N GLN A 265 7.79 -15.83 -11.61
CA GLN A 265 7.20 -15.19 -10.42
C GLN A 265 7.03 -16.16 -9.22
N GLY A 266 7.50 -17.41 -9.35
CA GLY A 266 7.45 -18.41 -8.28
C GLY A 266 6.13 -19.18 -8.16
N TYR A 267 5.19 -19.02 -9.12
CA TYR A 267 3.95 -19.77 -9.12
C TYR A 267 4.12 -21.20 -9.65
N SER A 268 3.47 -22.12 -8.97
CA SER A 268 3.03 -23.39 -9.55
C SER A 268 1.69 -23.19 -10.26
N LEU A 269 1.42 -24.02 -11.27
CA LEU A 269 0.23 -23.86 -12.09
C LEU A 269 -0.31 -25.16 -12.64
N SER A 270 -1.59 -25.16 -12.97
CA SER A 270 -2.26 -26.19 -13.76
C SER A 270 -3.35 -25.58 -14.63
N TRP A 271 -3.50 -26.09 -15.84
CA TRP A 271 -4.65 -25.79 -16.70
C TRP A 271 -5.75 -26.81 -16.47
N ASP A 272 -7.00 -26.35 -16.41
CA ASP A 272 -8.14 -27.26 -16.43
C ASP A 272 -8.54 -27.66 -17.86
N ALA A 273 -9.54 -28.54 -17.98
CA ALA A 273 -10.03 -29.03 -19.27
C ALA A 273 -10.69 -27.93 -20.13
N SER A 274 -11.22 -26.88 -19.48
CA SER A 274 -11.82 -25.72 -20.14
C SER A 274 -10.74 -24.79 -20.70
N GLY A 275 -9.51 -24.91 -20.21
CA GLY A 275 -8.41 -24.02 -20.58
C GLY A 275 -8.25 -22.82 -19.67
N ASP A 276 -8.85 -22.85 -18.50
CA ASP A 276 -8.66 -21.88 -17.44
C ASP A 276 -7.43 -22.24 -16.61
N LEU A 277 -6.88 -21.24 -15.93
CA LEU A 277 -5.60 -21.35 -15.24
C LEU A 277 -5.77 -21.31 -13.73
N HIS A 278 -5.29 -22.35 -13.05
CA HIS A 278 -5.11 -22.36 -11.62
C HIS A 278 -3.64 -22.09 -11.28
N LEU A 279 -3.41 -21.15 -10.36
CA LEU A 279 -2.08 -20.78 -9.88
C LEU A 279 -2.03 -20.89 -8.37
N TRP A 280 -0.89 -21.32 -7.84
CA TRP A 280 -0.64 -21.23 -6.41
C TRP A 280 0.82 -21.03 -6.09
N GLN A 281 1.06 -20.44 -4.92
CA GLN A 281 2.40 -20.31 -4.34
C GLN A 281 2.30 -20.18 -2.82
N ASN A 282 3.34 -20.64 -2.14
CA ASN A 282 3.48 -20.45 -0.71
C ASN A 282 4.36 -19.23 -0.44
N LYS A 283 3.99 -18.39 0.53
CA LYS A 283 4.79 -17.26 0.99
C LYS A 283 4.90 -17.26 2.52
N PRO A 284 6.04 -16.81 3.08
CA PRO A 284 6.13 -16.58 4.51
C PRO A 284 5.09 -15.53 4.93
N VAL A 285 4.49 -15.72 6.11
CA VAL A 285 3.49 -14.79 6.65
C VAL A 285 4.16 -13.56 7.26
N PHE A 286 5.33 -13.76 7.86
CA PHE A 286 6.06 -12.73 8.57
C PHE A 286 7.32 -12.34 7.82
N LEU A 287 7.48 -11.03 7.64
CA LEU A 287 8.70 -10.42 7.13
C LEU A 287 9.25 -9.48 8.20
N ARG A 288 10.57 -9.49 8.37
CA ARG A 288 11.23 -8.55 9.27
C ARG A 288 11.48 -7.26 8.51
N HIS A 289 10.97 -6.15 9.06
CA HIS A 289 11.33 -4.83 8.56
C HIS A 289 12.85 -4.65 8.63
N PRO A 290 13.52 -4.18 7.57
CA PRO A 290 14.97 -3.98 7.54
C PRO A 290 15.46 -2.97 8.59
#